data_AF-A0A1I1TNS5-F1
#
_entry.id   AF-A0A1I1TNS5-F1
#
_cell.length_a   1.000
_cell.length_b   1.000
_cell.length_c   1.000
_cell.angle_alpha   90.00
_cell.angle_beta   90.00
_cell.angle_gamma   90.00
#
_symmetry.space_group_name_H-M   'P 1'
#
loop_
_entity.id
_entity.type
_entity.pdbx_description
1 polymer ?
#
loop_
_entity_poly.entity_id
_entity_poly.type
_entity_poly.pdbx_seq_one_letter_code
_entity_poly.pdbx_strand_id
1 'polypeptide(L)'
;MPETLADKIGNFFHIGYTENERKRDQYDKLHDYLKSKESEVRNKIEKAESAKRAYESKSHNLPLGKIPAREFEDKRREKDDKLSSLMTQFHSSLDSITHAKNTAYQKYLEYKAKAEAEDQAAAAGK
;
A
#
# COMPACT_ATOMS: atom_id res chain seq x y z
N MET A 1 29.33 -0.44 28.58
CA MET A 1 30.48 -0.85 27.77
C MET A 1 31.00 0.40 27.07
N PRO A 2 32.27 0.80 27.23
CA PRO A 2 32.81 1.95 26.50
C PRO A 2 33.22 1.50 25.10
N GLU A 3 32.70 2.19 24.07
CA GLU A 3 33.01 1.90 22.67
C GLU A 3 34.49 2.15 22.35
N THR A 4 35.09 1.26 21.58
CA THR A 4 36.53 1.31 21.28
C THR A 4 36.83 2.31 20.16
N LEU A 5 38.08 2.80 20.12
CA LEU A 5 38.52 3.77 19.11
C LEU A 5 38.33 3.24 17.67
N ALA A 6 38.40 1.92 17.47
CA ALA A 6 38.15 1.26 16.20
C ALA A 6 36.66 1.35 15.78
N ASP A 7 35.73 1.19 16.72
CA ASP A 7 34.29 1.35 16.47
C ASP A 7 33.96 2.79 16.08
N LYS A 8 34.60 3.79 16.72
CA LYS A 8 34.45 5.20 16.36
C LYS A 8 35.04 5.54 14.99
N ILE A 9 36.16 4.93 14.59
CA ILE A 9 36.78 5.13 13.28
C ILE A 9 35.93 4.44 12.19
N GLY A 10 35.37 3.25 12.46
CA GLY A 10 34.43 2.57 11.57
C GLY A 10 33.14 3.37 11.34
N ASN A 11 32.64 4.04 12.38
CA ASN A 11 31.47 4.92 12.31
C ASN A 11 31.79 6.28 11.64
N PHE A 12 33.04 6.77 11.73
CA PHE A 12 33.51 8.01 11.11
C PHE A 12 33.91 7.85 9.64
N PHE A 13 34.34 6.66 9.21
CA PHE A 13 34.74 6.34 7.83
C PHE A 13 33.74 5.46 7.04
N HIS A 14 32.54 5.18 7.57
CA HIS A 14 31.48 4.38 6.91
C HIS A 14 31.96 3.03 6.33
N ILE A 15 32.88 2.32 7.00
CA ILE A 15 33.36 1.00 6.53
C ILE A 15 32.34 -0.12 6.83
N GLY A 16 31.24 0.18 7.54
CA GLY A 16 30.11 -0.71 7.71
C GLY A 16 28.80 0.05 7.49
N TYR A 17 28.09 -0.30 6.42
CA TYR A 17 26.73 0.14 6.10
C TYR A 17 26.58 1.62 5.67
N THR A 18 26.61 1.86 4.35
CA THR A 18 26.49 3.21 3.80
C THR A 18 25.07 3.76 3.90
N GLU A 19 24.91 5.09 3.77
CA GLU A 19 23.58 5.71 3.77
C GLU A 19 22.71 5.20 2.61
N ASN A 20 23.31 4.88 1.46
CA ASN A 20 22.59 4.32 0.32
C ASN A 20 22.14 2.88 0.58
N GLU A 21 22.96 2.05 1.23
CA GLU A 21 22.55 0.71 1.66
C GLU A 21 21.39 0.77 2.66
N ARG A 22 21.45 1.70 3.62
CA ARG A 22 20.35 1.93 4.56
C ARG A 22 19.06 2.33 3.84
N LYS A 23 19.15 3.27 2.89
CA LYS A 23 17.98 3.72 2.12
C LYS A 23 17.44 2.62 1.23
N ARG A 24 18.29 1.83 0.57
CA ARG A 24 17.91 0.64 -0.19
C ARG A 24 17.04 -0.29 0.66
N ASP A 25 17.53 -0.69 1.83
CA ASP A 25 16.82 -1.65 2.69
C ASP A 25 15.53 -1.07 3.28
N GLN A 26 15.48 0.24 3.54
CA GLN A 26 14.25 0.93 3.95
C GLN A 26 13.18 0.91 2.85
N TYR A 27 13.58 1.19 1.60
CA TYR A 27 12.65 1.16 0.46
C TYR A 27 12.21 -0.26 0.11
N ASP A 28 13.07 -1.26 0.28
CA ASP A 28 12.72 -2.67 0.11
C ASP A 28 11.64 -3.11 1.13
N LYS A 29 11.86 -2.82 2.42
CA LYS A 29 10.88 -3.06 3.49
C LYS A 29 9.56 -2.32 3.25
N LEU A 30 9.63 -1.07 2.77
CA LEU A 30 8.45 -0.27 2.45
C LEU A 30 7.68 -0.89 1.28
N HIS A 31 8.37 -1.33 0.23
CA HIS A 31 7.77 -2.01 -0.91
C HIS A 31 7.03 -3.28 -0.46
N ASP A 32 7.65 -4.12 0.37
CA ASP A 32 7.03 -5.34 0.87
C ASP A 32 5.80 -5.07 1.76
N TYR A 33 5.90 -4.06 2.63
CA TYR A 33 4.76 -3.61 3.42
C TYR A 33 3.59 -3.16 2.54
N LEU A 34 3.85 -2.34 1.52
CA LEU A 34 2.83 -1.85 0.60
C LEU A 34 2.23 -2.97 -0.25
N LYS A 35 3.04 -3.95 -0.68
CA LYS A 35 2.57 -5.15 -1.37
C LYS A 35 1.61 -5.97 -0.51
N SER A 36 1.92 -6.16 0.77
CA SER A 36 1.01 -6.83 1.71
C SER A 36 -0.29 -6.05 1.89
N LYS A 37 -0.22 -4.71 2.00
CA LYS A 37 -1.41 -3.87 2.17
C LYS A 37 -2.28 -3.80 0.93
N GLU A 38 -1.70 -3.77 -0.25
CA GLU A 38 -2.42 -3.87 -1.53
C GLU A 38 -3.25 -5.15 -1.59
N SER A 39 -2.65 -6.29 -1.22
CA SER A 39 -3.35 -7.58 -1.16
C SER A 39 -4.48 -7.59 -0.15
N GLU A 40 -4.27 -7.02 1.04
CA GLU A 40 -5.30 -6.91 2.08
C GLU A 40 -6.49 -6.07 1.60
N VAL A 41 -6.23 -4.93 0.95
CA VAL A 41 -7.27 -4.04 0.42
C VAL A 41 -8.03 -4.71 -0.73
N ARG A 42 -7.35 -5.37 -1.67
CA ARG A 42 -7.99 -6.13 -2.76
C ARG A 42 -8.96 -7.18 -2.23
N ASN A 43 -8.51 -7.99 -1.26
CA ASN A 43 -9.35 -9.00 -0.62
C ASN A 43 -10.61 -8.40 0.04
N LYS A 44 -10.49 -7.21 0.64
CA LYS A 44 -11.64 -6.52 1.26
C LYS A 44 -12.60 -5.97 0.20
N ILE A 45 -12.09 -5.41 -0.90
CA ILE A 45 -12.90 -4.94 -2.03
C ILE A 45 -13.67 -6.11 -2.64
N GLU A 46 -13.02 -7.24 -2.92
CA GLU A 46 -13.68 -8.44 -3.47
C GLU A 46 -14.81 -8.94 -2.57
N LYS A 47 -14.58 -8.98 -1.25
CA LYS A 47 -15.62 -9.35 -0.27
C LYS A 47 -16.80 -8.37 -0.30
N ALA A 48 -16.53 -7.07 -0.38
CA ALA A 48 -17.56 -6.05 -0.44
C ALA A 48 -18.36 -6.14 -1.76
N GLU A 49 -17.70 -6.35 -2.90
CA GLU A 49 -18.36 -6.56 -4.19
C GLU A 49 -19.21 -7.83 -4.21
N SER A 50 -18.70 -8.92 -3.64
CA SER A 50 -19.45 -10.17 -3.51
C SER A 50 -20.72 -9.98 -2.66
N ALA A 51 -20.59 -9.31 -1.52
CA ALA A 51 -21.73 -9.00 -0.65
C ALA A 51 -22.76 -8.09 -1.36
N LYS A 52 -22.30 -7.08 -2.10
CA LYS A 52 -23.16 -6.20 -2.91
C LYS A 52 -23.94 -7.00 -3.96
N ARG A 53 -23.26 -7.83 -4.76
CA ARG A 53 -23.91 -8.69 -5.78
C ARG A 53 -24.92 -9.64 -5.15
N ALA A 54 -24.58 -10.24 -4.01
CA ALA A 54 -25.49 -11.12 -3.28
C ALA A 54 -26.75 -10.37 -2.80
N TYR A 55 -26.60 -9.14 -2.30
CA TYR A 55 -27.72 -8.28 -1.93
C TYR A 55 -28.60 -7.93 -3.14
N GLU A 56 -28.00 -7.48 -4.25
CA GLU A 56 -28.70 -7.15 -5.49
C GLU A 56 -29.47 -8.36 -6.05
N SER A 57 -28.89 -9.57 -5.98
CA SER A 57 -29.55 -10.81 -6.42
C SER A 57 -30.75 -11.21 -5.56
N LYS A 58 -30.77 -10.80 -4.28
CA LYS A 58 -31.84 -11.12 -3.31
C LYS A 58 -32.91 -10.05 -3.23
N SER A 59 -32.68 -8.86 -3.78
CA SER A 59 -33.65 -7.77 -3.86
C SER A 59 -34.80 -8.13 -4.81
N HIS A 60 -35.71 -9.00 -4.37
CA HIS A 60 -37.02 -9.18 -5.01
C HIS A 60 -37.87 -7.93 -4.73
N ASN A 61 -38.35 -7.31 -5.80
CA ASN A 61 -39.10 -6.05 -5.75
C ASN A 61 -40.31 -6.14 -4.81
N LEU A 62 -40.39 -5.19 -3.87
CA LEU A 62 -41.65 -4.88 -3.20
C LEU A 62 -42.59 -4.22 -4.22
N PRO A 63 -43.90 -4.49 -4.18
CA PRO A 63 -44.84 -3.88 -5.12
C PRO A 63 -44.83 -2.35 -4.96
N LEU A 64 -44.36 -1.66 -6.01
CA LEU A 64 -44.37 -0.21 -6.14
C LEU A 64 -45.79 0.33 -5.90
N GLY A 65 -45.95 1.20 -4.90
CA GLY A 65 -47.21 1.92 -4.64
C GLY A 65 -47.98 1.58 -3.37
N LYS A 66 -47.52 0.63 -2.53
CA LYS A 66 -48.09 0.42 -1.18
C LYS A 66 -47.22 1.11 -0.12
N ILE A 67 -47.79 1.90 0.80
CA ILE A 67 -47.08 2.38 2.00
C ILE A 67 -46.95 1.15 2.92
N PRO A 68 -45.76 0.54 3.09
CA PRO A 68 -44.48 1.18 3.43
C PRO A 68 -43.38 1.11 2.33
N ALA A 69 -43.66 0.55 1.16
CA ALA A 69 -42.65 0.30 0.12
C ALA A 69 -41.96 1.58 -0.37
N ARG A 70 -42.64 2.73 -0.36
CA ARG A 70 -42.06 4.02 -0.82
C ARG A 70 -40.95 4.51 0.09
N GLU A 71 -41.18 4.58 1.41
CA GLU A 71 -40.14 5.02 2.37
C GLU A 71 -38.96 4.05 2.41
N PHE A 72 -39.23 2.75 2.26
CA PHE A 72 -38.21 1.72 2.14
C PHE A 72 -37.39 1.85 0.85
N GLU A 73 -38.02 2.17 -0.28
CA GLU A 73 -37.32 2.38 -1.55
C GLU A 73 -36.41 3.62 -1.54
N ASP A 74 -36.90 4.74 -1.00
CA ASP A 74 -36.11 5.97 -0.89
C ASP A 74 -34.89 5.75 0.02
N LYS A 75 -35.08 5.08 1.17
CA LYS A 75 -33.97 4.72 2.05
C LYS A 75 -33.02 3.69 1.43
N ARG A 76 -33.54 2.74 0.65
CA ARG A 76 -32.71 1.77 -0.09
C ARG A 76 -31.78 2.49 -1.06
N ARG A 77 -32.30 3.41 -1.87
CA ARG A 77 -31.49 4.21 -2.82
C ARG A 77 -30.39 4.99 -2.10
N GLU A 78 -30.72 5.68 -1.00
CA GLU A 78 -29.73 6.41 -0.19
C GLU A 78 -28.58 5.50 0.30
N LYS A 79 -28.90 4.27 0.72
CA LYS A 79 -27.89 3.31 1.18
C LYS A 79 -27.07 2.75 0.03
N ASP A 80 -27.69 2.47 -1.12
CA ASP A 80 -27.01 1.98 -2.32
C ASP A 80 -26.02 3.03 -2.86
N ASP A 81 -26.41 4.32 -2.87
CA ASP A 81 -25.54 5.43 -3.27
C ASP A 81 -24.35 5.60 -2.31
N LYS A 82 -24.60 5.49 -1.00
CA LYS A 82 -23.54 5.52 0.01
C LYS A 82 -22.58 4.35 -0.15
N LEU A 83 -23.09 3.15 -0.40
CA LEU A 83 -22.27 1.95 -0.65
C LEU A 83 -21.42 2.14 -1.92
N SER A 84 -22.01 2.64 -3.01
CA SER A 84 -21.31 2.94 -4.25
C SER A 84 -20.16 3.94 -4.03
N SER A 85 -20.43 5.02 -3.27
CA SER A 85 -19.42 6.03 -2.93
C SER A 85 -18.26 5.45 -2.12
N LEU A 86 -18.55 4.58 -1.14
CA LEU A 86 -17.52 3.90 -0.36
C LEU A 86 -16.66 2.97 -1.22
N MET A 87 -17.29 2.23 -2.15
CA MET A 87 -16.55 1.36 -3.08
C MET A 87 -15.59 2.17 -3.95
N THR A 88 -16.01 3.33 -4.47
CA THR A 88 -15.13 4.23 -5.22
C THR A 88 -13.94 4.70 -4.39
N GLN A 89 -14.14 5.04 -3.11
CA GLN A 89 -13.05 5.44 -2.21
C GLN A 89 -12.05 4.30 -1.97
N PHE A 90 -12.52 3.06 -1.82
CA PHE A 90 -11.62 1.92 -1.67
C PHE A 90 -10.80 1.65 -2.92
N HIS A 91 -11.40 1.74 -4.11
CA HIS A 91 -10.67 1.64 -5.38
C HIS A 91 -9.61 2.73 -5.52
N SER A 92 -9.95 4.00 -5.21
CA SER A 92 -8.98 5.10 -5.22
C SER A 92 -7.82 4.90 -4.21
N SER A 93 -8.12 4.32 -3.04
CA SER A 93 -7.11 3.96 -2.05
C SER A 93 -6.18 2.84 -2.57
N LEU A 94 -6.74 1.85 -3.27
CA LEU A 94 -5.98 0.77 -3.90
C LEU A 94 -5.03 1.32 -4.97
N ASP A 95 -5.49 2.24 -5.80
CA ASP A 95 -4.66 2.92 -6.81
C ASP A 95 -3.51 3.69 -6.15
N SER A 96 -3.81 4.41 -5.07
CA SER A 96 -2.81 5.16 -4.30
C SER A 96 -1.73 4.23 -3.70
N ILE A 97 -2.14 3.09 -3.13
CA ILE A 97 -1.21 2.08 -2.60
C ILE A 97 -0.36 1.49 -3.73
N THR A 98 -0.98 1.18 -4.86
CA THR A 98 -0.29 0.62 -6.03
C THR A 98 0.77 1.59 -6.55
N HIS A 99 0.43 2.88 -6.65
CA HIS A 99 1.36 3.93 -7.04
C HIS A 99 2.52 4.06 -6.03
N ALA A 100 2.21 4.13 -4.72
CA ALA A 100 3.21 4.21 -3.67
C ALA A 100 4.17 3.00 -3.68
N LYS A 101 3.63 1.79 -3.88
CA LYS A 101 4.41 0.54 -3.98
C LYS A 101 5.39 0.61 -5.14
N ASN A 102 4.91 1.00 -6.32
CA ASN A 102 5.76 1.12 -7.50
C ASN A 102 6.86 2.17 -7.31
N THR A 103 6.53 3.31 -6.71
CA THR A 103 7.51 4.35 -6.37
C THR A 103 8.55 3.86 -5.35
N ALA A 104 8.13 3.10 -4.33
CA ALA A 104 9.06 2.50 -3.37
C ALA A 104 10.04 1.54 -4.05
N TYR A 105 9.56 0.70 -4.98
CA TYR A 105 10.41 -0.19 -5.76
C TYR A 105 11.41 0.57 -6.64
N GLN A 106 10.97 1.64 -7.32
CA GLN A 106 11.88 2.49 -8.10
C GLN A 106 12.96 3.12 -7.25
N LYS A 107 12.63 3.60 -6.05
CA LYS A 107 13.61 4.14 -5.10
C LYS A 107 14.56 3.09 -4.57
N TYR A 108 14.08 1.87 -4.29
CA TYR A 108 14.94 0.75 -3.96
C TYR A 108 15.98 0.50 -5.07
N LEU A 109 15.57 0.44 -6.33
CA LEU A 109 16.49 0.25 -7.46
C LEU A 109 17.51 1.39 -7.57
N GLU A 110 17.07 2.64 -7.38
CA GLU A 110 17.95 3.82 -7.39
C GLU A 110 19.04 3.72 -6.32
N TYR A 111 18.65 3.42 -5.07
CA TYR A 111 19.60 3.32 -3.96
C TYR A 111 20.46 2.06 -4.02
N LYS A 112 19.95 0.96 -4.59
CA LYS A 112 20.74 -0.23 -4.87
C LYS A 112 21.88 0.10 -5.83
N ALA A 113 21.59 0.76 -6.96
CA ALA A 113 22.61 1.15 -7.93
C ALA A 113 23.63 2.13 -7.33
N LYS A 114 23.19 3.07 -6.48
CA LYS A 114 24.09 4.00 -5.78
C LYS A 114 25.02 3.29 -4.81
N ALA A 115 24.49 2.35 -4.01
CA ALA A 115 25.30 1.55 -3.10
C ALA A 115 26.34 0.70 -3.87
N GLU A 116 25.94 0.05 -4.96
CA GLU A 116 26.87 -0.73 -5.81
C GLU A 116 27.98 0.15 -6.41
N ALA A 117 27.66 1.39 -6.81
CA ALA A 117 28.66 2.34 -7.31
C ALA A 117 29.64 2.81 -6.22
N GLU A 118 29.15 3.04 -5.00
CA GLU A 118 30.00 3.37 -3.84
C GLU A 118 30.97 2.24 -3.50
N ASP A 119 30.48 0.99 -3.49
CA ASP A 119 31.30 -0.20 -3.23
C ASP A 119 32.42 -0.36 -4.28
N GLN A 120 32.08 -0.15 -5.56
CA GLN A 120 33.06 -0.19 -6.64
C GLN A 120 34.11 0.92 -6.53
N ALA A 121 33.69 2.15 -6.21
CA ALA A 121 34.61 3.27 -6.02
C ALA A 121 35.55 3.03 -4.81
N ALA A 122 35.03 2.49 -3.71
CA ALA A 122 35.81 2.13 -2.54
C ALA A 122 36.79 0.97 -2.81
N ALA A 123 36.45 0.05 -3.71
CA ALA A 123 37.32 -1.04 -4.13
C ALA A 123 38.41 -0.60 -5.11
N ALA A 124 38.11 0.34 -6.02
CA ALA A 124 39.06 0.86 -7.01
C ALA A 124 40.06 1.89 -6.45
N GLY A 125 39.74 2.50 -5.30
CA GLY A 125 40.65 3.42 -4.58
C GLY A 125 41.60 2.75 -3.58
N LYS A 126 41.59 1.41 -3.49
CA LYS A 126 42.53 0.59 -2.70
C LYS A 126 43.58 -0.05 -3.60
#